data_AF-A0A956GU55-F1
#
_entry.id   AF-A0A956GU55-F1
#
_cell.length_a   1.000
_cell.length_b   1.000
_cell.length_c   1.000
_cell.angle_alpha   90.00
_cell.angle_beta   90.00
_cell.angle_gamma   90.00
#
_symmetry.space_group_name_H-M   'P 1'
#
loop_
_entity.id
_entity.type
_entity.pdbx_description
1 polymer ?
#
loop_
_entity_poly.entity_id
_entity_poly.type
_entity_poly.pdbx_seq_one_letter_code
_entity_poly.pdbx_strand_id
1 'polypeptide(L)'
;MPPPASDDDPLRRELALLRTARAALADDRPDDAVAVIDTYRRDFPDGQLAEEAFALEVEALCGLGRTDDADDALTALTRRWPASPHRARAARACDHLAPEAPDAP
;
A
#
# COMPACT_ATOMS: atom_id res chain seq x y z
N MET A 1 -21.59 16.86 -23.12
CA MET A 1 -20.80 15.62 -22.86
C MET A 1 -19.59 16.01 -22.03
N PRO A 2 -19.24 15.30 -20.95
CA PRO A 2 -17.93 15.45 -20.32
C PRO A 2 -16.84 14.97 -21.31
N PRO A 3 -15.62 15.55 -21.29
CA PRO A 3 -14.55 15.19 -22.23
C PRO A 3 -14.08 13.75 -22.02
N PRO A 4 -13.55 13.07 -23.08
CA PRO A 4 -12.94 11.77 -22.92
C PRO A 4 -11.72 11.93 -22.02
N ALA A 5 -11.75 11.31 -20.84
CA ALA A 5 -10.57 11.20 -19.99
C ALA A 5 -9.46 10.55 -20.83
N SER A 6 -8.44 11.32 -21.17
CA SER A 6 -7.27 10.87 -21.91
C SER A 6 -6.44 9.90 -21.06
N ASP A 7 -5.59 9.09 -21.68
CA ASP A 7 -4.57 8.25 -21.01
C ASP A 7 -3.53 9.04 -20.18
N ASP A 8 -3.65 10.36 -20.15
CA ASP A 8 -2.88 11.29 -19.33
C ASP A 8 -3.57 11.66 -18.01
N ASP A 9 -4.64 10.95 -17.64
CA ASP A 9 -5.35 11.21 -16.39
C ASP A 9 -4.51 10.70 -15.19
N PRO A 10 -4.01 11.59 -14.31
CA PRO A 10 -3.12 11.21 -13.21
C PRO A 10 -3.77 10.17 -12.29
N LEU A 11 -5.08 10.28 -12.06
CA LEU A 11 -5.84 9.34 -11.24
C LEU A 11 -5.84 7.93 -11.83
N ARG A 12 -5.87 7.79 -13.18
CA ARG A 12 -5.77 6.47 -13.82
C ARG A 12 -4.39 5.84 -13.65
N ARG A 13 -3.33 6.65 -13.73
CA ARG A 13 -1.95 6.18 -13.51
C ARG A 13 -1.74 5.76 -12.06
N GLU A 14 -2.19 6.58 -11.11
CA GLU A 14 -2.24 6.26 -9.69
C GLU A 14 -2.95 4.92 -9.45
N LEU A 15 -4.18 4.78 -9.95
CA LEU A 15 -4.98 3.57 -9.80
C LEU A 15 -4.31 2.33 -10.41
N ALA A 16 -3.63 2.47 -11.55
CA ALA A 16 -2.92 1.37 -12.21
C ALA A 16 -1.74 0.87 -11.37
N LEU A 17 -0.97 1.78 -10.74
CA LEU A 17 0.10 1.43 -9.82
C LEU A 17 -0.45 0.72 -8.58
N LEU A 18 -1.49 1.26 -7.95
CA LEU A 18 -2.08 0.66 -6.75
C LEU A 18 -2.71 -0.72 -7.03
N ARG A 19 -3.33 -0.90 -8.20
CA ARG A 19 -3.82 -2.22 -8.63
C ARG A 19 -2.70 -3.23 -8.80
N THR A 20 -1.57 -2.80 -9.37
CA THR A 20 -0.39 -3.66 -9.54
C THR A 20 0.17 -4.07 -8.18
N ALA A 21 0.34 -3.11 -7.26
CA ALA A 21 0.81 -3.40 -5.91
C ALA A 21 -0.13 -4.37 -5.18
N ARG A 22 -1.44 -4.16 -5.27
CA ARG A 22 -2.44 -5.04 -4.67
C ARG A 22 -2.45 -6.45 -5.27
N ALA A 23 -2.24 -6.57 -6.58
CA ALA A 23 -2.12 -7.86 -7.24
C ALA A 23 -0.87 -8.60 -6.77
N ALA A 24 0.27 -7.90 -6.63
CA ALA A 24 1.49 -8.48 -6.10
C ALA A 24 1.31 -9.02 -4.67
N LEU A 25 0.60 -8.28 -3.79
CA LEU A 25 0.23 -8.78 -2.46
C LEU A 25 -0.66 -10.02 -2.49
N ALA A 26 -1.60 -10.09 -3.43
CA ALA A 26 -2.45 -11.27 -3.60
C ALA A 26 -1.68 -12.50 -4.14
N ASP A 27 -0.59 -12.26 -4.87
CA ASP A 27 0.33 -13.29 -5.38
C ASP A 27 1.44 -13.67 -4.37
N ASP A 28 1.37 -13.22 -3.12
CA ASP A 28 2.42 -13.43 -2.10
C ASP A 28 3.79 -12.83 -2.49
N ARG A 29 3.78 -11.73 -3.25
CA ARG A 29 4.96 -10.97 -3.69
C ARG A 29 4.99 -9.58 -3.08
N PRO A 30 5.22 -9.46 -1.76
CA PRO A 30 5.20 -8.17 -1.09
C PRO A 30 6.39 -7.28 -1.44
N ASP A 31 7.51 -7.83 -1.94
CA ASP A 31 8.65 -7.06 -2.45
C ASP A 31 8.32 -6.27 -3.73
N ASP A 32 7.64 -6.91 -4.68
CA ASP A 32 7.09 -6.26 -5.88
C ASP A 32 6.12 -5.13 -5.49
N ALA A 33 5.26 -5.38 -4.49
CA ALA A 33 4.31 -4.38 -4.01
C ALA A 33 5.01 -3.13 -3.46
N VAL A 34 6.05 -3.30 -2.63
CA VAL A 34 6.84 -2.18 -2.10
C VAL A 34 7.51 -1.40 -3.23
N ALA A 35 8.09 -2.08 -4.23
CA ALA A 35 8.76 -1.41 -5.35
C ALA A 35 7.79 -0.56 -6.19
N VAL A 36 6.58 -1.08 -6.43
CA VAL A 36 5.52 -0.35 -7.14
C VAL A 36 5.05 0.85 -6.32
N ILE A 37 4.93 0.73 -5.00
CA ILE A 37 4.52 1.84 -4.13
C ILE A 37 5.61 2.91 -4.02
N ASP A 38 6.88 2.53 -3.97
CA ASP A 38 7.99 3.50 -4.00
C ASP A 38 7.97 4.31 -5.31
N THR A 39 7.66 3.66 -6.43
CA THR A 39 7.44 4.33 -7.72
C THR A 39 6.26 5.29 -7.63
N TYR A 40 5.11 4.84 -7.11
CA TYR A 40 3.95 5.70 -6.90
C TYR A 40 4.28 6.93 -6.06
N ARG A 41 5.04 6.80 -4.97
CA ARG A 41 5.39 7.92 -4.09
C ARG A 41 6.30 8.95 -4.76
N ARG A 42 7.15 8.52 -5.70
CA ARG A 42 8.02 9.40 -6.49
C ARG A 42 7.24 10.16 -7.55
N ASP A 43 6.36 9.47 -8.27
CA ASP A 43 5.55 10.07 -9.34
C ASP A 43 4.37 10.90 -8.80
N PHE A 44 3.79 10.49 -7.66
CA PHE A 44 2.57 11.06 -7.07
C PHE A 44 2.71 11.33 -5.56
N PRO A 45 3.61 12.25 -5.14
CA PRO A 45 3.80 12.57 -3.71
C PRO A 45 2.55 13.16 -3.04
N ASP A 46 1.70 13.86 -3.80
CA ASP A 46 0.40 14.40 -3.38
C ASP A 46 -0.75 13.78 -4.18
N GLY A 47 -0.59 12.50 -4.57
CA GLY A 47 -1.61 11.75 -5.28
C GLY A 47 -2.93 11.66 -4.49
N GLN A 48 -4.06 11.68 -5.20
CA GLN A 48 -5.38 11.57 -4.59
C GLN A 48 -5.57 10.22 -3.90
N LEU A 49 -4.84 9.18 -4.33
CA LEU A 49 -4.90 7.84 -3.76
C LEU A 49 -3.76 7.55 -2.77
N ALA A 50 -3.09 8.58 -2.25
CA ALA A 50 -1.95 8.41 -1.35
C ALA A 50 -2.33 7.64 -0.08
N GLU A 51 -3.55 7.84 0.43
CA GLU A 51 -4.05 7.10 1.59
C GLU A 51 -4.12 5.58 1.35
N GLU A 52 -4.57 5.15 0.17
CA GLU A 52 -4.61 3.73 -0.20
C GLU A 52 -3.20 3.19 -0.48
N ALA A 53 -2.32 4.00 -1.07
CA ALA A 53 -0.91 3.65 -1.26
C ALA A 53 -0.22 3.35 0.06
N PHE A 54 -0.39 4.21 1.07
CA PHE A 54 0.16 4.00 2.42
C PHE A 54 -0.39 2.73 3.08
N ALA A 55 -1.68 2.44 2.91
CA ALA A 55 -2.26 1.22 3.46
C ALA A 55 -1.65 -0.03 2.82
N LEU A 56 -1.50 -0.04 1.48
CA LEU A 56 -0.85 -1.13 0.76
C LEU A 56 0.64 -1.26 1.12
N GLU A 57 1.32 -0.15 1.44
CA GLU A 57 2.72 -0.15 1.87
C GLU A 57 2.89 -0.89 3.18
N VAL A 58 2.02 -0.59 4.16
CA VAL A 58 1.98 -1.27 5.46
C VAL A 58 1.65 -2.76 5.27
N GLU A 59 0.65 -3.09 4.43
CA GLU A 59 0.30 -4.48 4.09
C GLU A 59 1.53 -5.24 3.52
N ALA A 60 2.27 -4.60 2.61
CA ALA A 60 3.46 -5.17 1.98
C ALA A 60 4.63 -5.35 2.95
N LEU A 61 4.95 -4.33 3.74
CA LEU A 61 6.03 -4.38 4.72
C LEU A 61 5.77 -5.45 5.77
N CYS A 62 4.52 -5.63 6.19
CA CYS A 62 4.14 -6.71 7.09
C CYS A 62 4.29 -8.09 6.45
N GLY A 63 3.97 -8.26 5.16
CA GLY A 63 4.25 -9.50 4.43
C GLY A 63 5.74 -9.83 4.26
N LEU A 64 6.60 -8.80 4.26
CA LEU A 64 8.05 -8.99 4.27
C LEU A 64 8.62 -9.28 5.67
N GLY A 65 7.80 -9.25 6.72
CA GLY A 65 8.26 -9.30 8.11
C GLY A 65 9.01 -8.05 8.57
N ARG A 66 8.91 -6.95 7.82
CA ARG A 66 9.51 -5.64 8.14
C ARG A 66 8.59 -4.83 9.03
N THR A 67 8.31 -5.35 10.22
CA THR A 67 7.30 -4.79 11.13
C THR A 67 7.66 -3.39 11.64
N ASP A 68 8.96 -3.10 11.84
CA ASP A 68 9.40 -1.75 12.23
C ASP A 68 9.09 -0.71 11.14
N ASP A 69 9.43 -1.00 9.88
CA ASP A 69 9.11 -0.11 8.76
C ASP A 69 7.59 0.05 8.58
N ALA A 70 6.83 -1.03 8.81
CA ALA A 70 5.38 -1.00 8.73
C ALA A 70 4.75 -0.13 9.81
N ASP A 71 5.28 -0.15 11.04
CA ASP A 71 4.84 0.72 12.13
C ASP A 71 5.13 2.20 11.84
N ASP A 72 6.31 2.51 11.31
CA ASP A 72 6.67 3.85 10.87
C ASP A 72 5.72 4.36 9.77
N ALA A 73 5.44 3.52 8.77
CA ALA A 73 4.50 3.81 7.70
C ALA A 73 3.06 4.00 8.22
N LEU A 74 2.60 3.15 9.14
CA LEU A 74 1.29 3.25 9.78
C LEU A 74 1.18 4.52 10.64
N THR A 75 2.24 4.89 11.33
CA THR A 75 2.32 6.12 12.13
C THR A 75 2.27 7.35 11.22
N ALA A 76 2.97 7.34 10.08
CA ALA A 76 2.89 8.39 9.08
C ALA A 76 1.48 8.52 8.50
N LEU A 77 0.84 7.40 8.13
CA LEU A 77 -0.55 7.35 7.67
C LEU A 77 -1.50 7.93 8.72
N THR A 78 -1.33 7.55 9.99
CA THR A 78 -2.17 8.04 11.11
C THR A 78 -1.99 9.53 11.36
N ARG A 79 -0.76 10.05 11.24
CA ARG A 79 -0.49 11.50 11.37
C ARG A 79 -1.14 12.29 10.24
N ARG A 80 -1.12 11.76 9.02
CA ARG A 80 -1.62 12.44 7.82
C ARG A 80 -3.15 12.31 7.70
N TRP A 81 -3.71 11.13 8.00
CA TRP A 81 -5.13 10.80 7.89
C TRP A 81 -5.64 10.08 9.15
N PRO A 82 -5.79 10.79 10.28
CA PRO A 82 -6.13 10.17 11.57
C PRO A 82 -7.52 9.50 11.62
N ALA A 83 -8.47 9.98 10.80
CA ALA A 83 -9.85 9.50 10.75
C ALA A 83 -10.12 8.53 9.60
N SER A 84 -9.10 8.09 8.87
CA SER A 84 -9.30 7.22 7.71
C SER A 84 -9.60 5.77 8.09
N PRO A 85 -10.58 5.12 7.44
CA PRO A 85 -10.81 3.68 7.57
C PRO A 85 -9.64 2.81 7.04
N HIS A 86 -8.81 3.35 6.13
CA HIS A 86 -7.68 2.61 5.56
C HIS A 86 -6.59 2.31 6.59
N ARG A 87 -6.42 3.18 7.59
CA ARG A 87 -5.53 2.96 8.75
C ARG A 87 -5.92 1.72 9.55
N ALA A 88 -7.20 1.59 9.90
CA ALA A 88 -7.67 0.46 10.70
C ALA A 88 -7.50 -0.86 9.95
N ARG A 89 -7.67 -0.84 8.62
CA ARG A 89 -7.43 -2.00 7.76
C ARG A 89 -5.93 -2.34 7.71
N ALA A 90 -5.07 -1.37 7.45
CA ALA A 90 -3.61 -1.57 7.38
C ALA A 90 -3.04 -2.15 8.69
N ALA A 91 -3.46 -1.60 9.84
CA ALA A 91 -3.04 -2.11 11.15
C ALA A 91 -3.46 -3.57 11.37
N ARG A 92 -4.68 -3.95 10.96
CA ARG A 92 -5.15 -5.33 11.06
C ARG A 92 -4.48 -6.28 10.09
N ALA A 93 -4.04 -5.79 8.93
CA ALA A 93 -3.33 -6.63 7.99
C ALA A 93 -2.01 -7.11 8.58
N CYS A 94 -1.27 -6.27 9.30
CA CYS A 94 -0.05 -6.70 9.99
C CYS A 94 -0.30 -7.76 11.08
N ASP A 95 -1.43 -7.66 11.78
CA ASP A 95 -1.83 -8.66 12.78
C ASP A 95 -2.24 -9.99 12.12
N HIS A 96 -2.90 -9.93 10.96
CA HIS A 96 -3.40 -11.11 10.25
C HIS A 96 -2.35 -11.80 9.38
N LEU A 97 -1.40 -11.04 8.84
CA LEU A 97 -0.32 -11.50 7.97
C LEU A 97 0.95 -11.82 8.76
N ALA A 98 0.86 -11.91 10.08
CA ALA A 98 1.73 -12.76 10.87
C ALA A 98 1.21 -14.20 10.73
N PRO A 99 1.63 -15.00 9.72
CA PRO A 99 1.38 -16.42 9.77
C PRO A 99 2.09 -16.96 11.01
N GLU A 100 1.42 -17.86 11.75
CA GLU A 100 2.12 -18.82 12.61
C GLU A 100 3.35 -19.33 11.86
N ALA A 101 4.56 -19.06 12.37
CA ALA A 101 5.76 -19.73 11.90
C ALA A 101 5.55 -21.24 12.07
N PRO A 102 5.48 -22.06 11.02
CA PRO A 102 5.48 -23.50 11.19
C PRO A 102 6.93 -23.98 11.28
N ASP A 103 7.27 -24.49 12.48
CA ASP A 103 8.26 -25.52 12.84
C ASP A 103 9.40 -25.80 11.82
N ALA A 104 10.61 -25.41 12.21
CA ALA A 104 11.84 -25.86 11.58
C ALA A 104 12.08 -27.36 11.85
N PRO A 105 12.54 -28.17 10.86
CA PRO A 105 13.10 -29.48 11.15
C PRO A 105 14.53 -29.41 11.73
#